data_AF-A0A7S1SBH7-F1
#
_entry.id   AF-A0A7S1SBH7-F1
#
_cell.length_a   1.000
_cell.length_b   1.000
_cell.length_c   1.000
_cell.angle_alpha   90.00
_cell.angle_beta   90.00
_cell.angle_gamma   90.00
#
_symmetry.space_group_name_H-M   'P 1'
#
loop_
_entity.id
_entity.type
_entity.pdbx_description
1 polymer ?
#
loop_
_entity_poly.entity_id
_entity_poly.type
_entity_poly.pdbx_seq_one_letter_code
_entity_poly.pdbx_strand_id
1 'polypeptide(L)'
;GFFEIELAPALRDGGRRRALLQNAAFLLHATRGRNVFVSSGAGEPMEMRSPHDIANFMAVVGLRGALALRSISDVPYRVLQRAALRKGHSQVMPEPSAAPSDPAGDVEMQDARKSRARARARRA
;
A
#
# COMPACT_ATOMS: atom_id res chain seq x y z
N GLY A 1 13.51 -12.51 6.89
CA GLY A 1 13.28 -11.22 7.59
C GLY A 1 12.19 -10.43 6.89
N PHE A 2 11.99 -9.19 7.30
CA PHE A 2 11.28 -8.18 6.50
C PHE A 2 12.31 -7.19 5.96
N PHE A 3 11.99 -6.54 4.85
CA PHE A 3 12.82 -5.51 4.25
C PHE A 3 12.00 -4.24 4.02
N GLU A 4 12.64 -3.11 4.25
CA GLU A 4 12.10 -1.78 4.03
C GLU A 4 12.74 -1.17 2.79
N ILE A 5 11.93 -0.47 1.99
CA ILE A 5 12.39 0.43 0.93
C ILE A 5 11.96 1.84 1.31
N GLU A 6 12.90 2.76 1.43
CA GLU A 6 12.64 4.15 1.79
C GLU A 6 12.54 5.02 0.51
N LEU A 7 11.42 5.72 0.30
CA LEU A 7 11.19 6.45 -0.96
C LEU A 7 11.90 7.81 -1.05
N ALA A 8 11.98 8.58 0.04
CA ALA A 8 12.49 9.96 0.03
C ALA A 8 13.88 10.14 -0.62
N PRO A 9 14.87 9.24 -0.41
CA PRO A 9 16.16 9.36 -1.07
C PRO A 9 16.10 9.43 -2.61
N ALA A 10 15.10 8.78 -3.23
CA ALA A 10 14.90 8.80 -4.69
C ALA A 10 14.24 10.10 -5.20
N LEU A 11 13.64 10.89 -4.32
CA LEU A 11 13.07 12.20 -4.66
C LEU A 11 14.15 13.28 -4.71
N ARG A 12 15.19 13.17 -3.87
CA ARG A 12 16.24 14.17 -3.69
C ARG A 12 17.29 14.18 -4.80
N ASP A 13 17.67 13.00 -5.31
CA ASP A 13 18.80 12.85 -6.24
C ASP A 13 18.56 11.76 -7.30
N GLY A 14 18.92 12.06 -8.55
CA GLY A 14 18.72 11.15 -9.68
C GLY A 14 19.61 9.90 -9.67
N GLY A 15 20.82 9.99 -9.11
CA GLY A 15 21.71 8.85 -8.86
C GLY A 15 21.15 7.91 -7.79
N ARG A 16 20.69 8.46 -6.66
CA ARG A 16 20.01 7.70 -5.60
C ARG A 16 18.74 7.02 -6.12
N ARG A 17 17.99 7.71 -6.97
CA ARG A 17 16.82 7.12 -7.65
C ARG A 17 17.20 5.90 -8.49
N ARG A 18 18.24 5.98 -9.32
CA ARG A 18 18.71 4.83 -10.11
C ARG A 18 19.16 3.66 -9.22
N ALA A 19 19.96 3.95 -8.21
CA ALA A 19 20.43 2.93 -7.26
C ALA A 19 19.26 2.27 -6.52
N LEU A 20 18.28 3.05 -6.08
CA LEU A 20 17.09 2.52 -5.41
C LEU A 20 16.29 1.60 -6.34
N LEU A 21 16.03 2.02 -7.58
CA LEU A 21 15.29 1.20 -8.54
C LEU A 21 16.00 -0.13 -8.83
N GLN A 22 17.33 -0.11 -9.01
CA GLN A 22 18.13 -1.31 -9.22
C GLN A 22 18.09 -2.23 -7.99
N ASN A 23 18.41 -1.70 -6.82
CA ASN A 23 18.45 -2.47 -5.57
C ASN A 23 17.07 -3.04 -5.20
N ALA A 24 16.00 -2.25 -5.39
CA ALA A 24 14.64 -2.70 -5.19
C ALA A 24 14.29 -3.86 -6.12
N ALA A 25 14.61 -3.77 -7.42
CA ALA A 25 14.37 -4.86 -8.36
C ALA A 25 15.10 -6.15 -7.96
N PHE A 26 16.38 -6.07 -7.57
CA PHE A 26 17.15 -7.22 -7.08
C PHE A 26 16.55 -7.81 -5.79
N LEU A 27 16.16 -6.95 -4.85
CA LEU A 27 15.53 -7.38 -3.59
C LEU A 27 14.20 -8.08 -3.85
N LEU A 28 13.36 -7.54 -4.73
CA LEU A 28 12.07 -8.13 -5.08
C LEU A 28 12.25 -9.47 -5.78
N HIS A 29 13.27 -9.61 -6.64
CA HIS A 29 13.62 -10.88 -7.24
C HIS A 29 14.03 -11.92 -6.18
N ALA A 30 14.96 -11.56 -5.29
CA ALA A 30 15.46 -12.47 -4.25
C ALA A 30 14.37 -12.89 -3.24
N THR A 31 13.44 -11.99 -2.91
CA THR A 31 12.37 -12.24 -1.93
C THR A 31 11.10 -12.81 -2.56
N ARG A 32 11.01 -12.82 -3.91
CA ARG A 32 9.78 -13.05 -4.67
C ARG A 32 8.66 -12.07 -4.28
N GLY A 33 9.03 -10.83 -3.98
CA GLY A 33 8.12 -9.77 -3.52
C GLY A 33 7.47 -10.01 -2.16
N ARG A 34 7.96 -10.96 -1.36
CA ARG A 34 7.38 -11.29 -0.05
C ARG A 34 8.10 -10.54 1.08
N ASN A 35 7.32 -10.06 2.05
CA ASN A 35 7.83 -9.39 3.26
C ASN A 35 8.65 -8.13 2.95
N VAL A 36 8.34 -7.44 1.86
CA VAL A 36 8.90 -6.12 1.52
C VAL A 36 7.81 -5.07 1.73
N PHE A 37 8.14 -3.98 2.42
CA PHE A 37 7.27 -2.84 2.62
C PHE A 37 7.97 -1.54 2.22
N VAL A 38 7.18 -0.49 2.00
CA VAL A 38 7.71 0.85 1.70
C VAL A 38 7.35 1.82 2.81
N SER A 39 8.28 2.72 3.08
CA SER A 39 8.05 3.91 3.91
C SER A 39 8.43 5.16 3.13
N SER A 40 7.88 6.30 3.53
CA SER A 40 8.24 7.58 2.92
C SER A 40 9.68 7.99 3.25
N GLY A 41 10.15 7.76 4.48
CA GLY A 41 11.46 8.27 4.94
C GLY A 41 11.58 9.80 4.88
N ALA A 42 10.44 10.48 4.90
CA ALA A 42 10.38 11.92 4.70
C ALA A 42 11.11 12.63 5.84
N GLY A 43 12.11 13.43 5.47
CA GLY A 43 12.73 14.42 6.36
C GLY A 43 11.98 15.76 6.31
N GLU A 44 11.27 16.02 5.21
CA GLU A 44 10.52 17.25 4.97
C GLU A 44 9.07 16.94 4.55
N PRO A 45 8.09 17.83 4.86
CA PRO A 45 6.69 17.60 4.49
C PRO A 45 6.46 17.35 2.99
N MET A 46 7.26 17.96 2.12
CA MET A 46 7.15 17.82 0.66
C MET A 46 7.54 16.44 0.13
N GLU A 47 8.17 15.61 0.96
CA GLU A 47 8.60 14.25 0.64
C GLU A 47 7.55 13.20 1.01
N MET A 48 6.50 13.61 1.73
CA MET A 48 5.36 12.76 2.00
C MET A 48 4.59 12.44 0.71
N ARG A 49 4.03 11.24 0.66
CA ARG A 49 3.23 10.76 -0.46
C ARG A 49 1.98 10.09 0.05
N SER A 50 0.92 10.09 -0.75
CA SER A 50 -0.28 9.37 -0.40
C SER A 50 0.03 7.85 -0.37
N PRO A 51 -0.69 7.06 0.44
CA PRO A 51 -0.50 5.61 0.46
C PRO A 51 -0.63 4.99 -0.93
N HIS A 52 -1.56 5.47 -1.77
CA HIS A 52 -1.74 4.96 -3.12
C HIS A 52 -0.58 5.31 -4.06
N ASP A 53 0.04 6.49 -3.92
CA ASP A 53 1.23 6.83 -4.71
C ASP A 53 2.40 5.90 -4.38
N ILE A 54 2.53 5.54 -3.10
CA ILE A 54 3.54 4.59 -2.63
C ILE A 54 3.26 3.18 -3.20
N ALA A 55 2.01 2.73 -3.19
CA ALA A 55 1.64 1.46 -3.82
C ALA A 55 1.90 1.46 -5.33
N ASN A 56 1.59 2.56 -6.01
CA ASN A 56 1.86 2.73 -7.45
C ASN A 56 3.36 2.71 -7.74
N PHE A 57 4.18 3.36 -6.89
CA PHE A 57 5.63 3.26 -6.97
C PHE A 57 6.09 1.79 -6.88
N MET A 58 5.49 0.99 -5.99
CA MET A 58 5.81 -0.45 -5.91
C MET A 58 5.47 -1.23 -7.18
N ALA A 59 4.42 -0.83 -7.90
CA ALA A 59 4.12 -1.39 -9.22
C ALA A 59 5.23 -1.10 -10.24
N VAL A 60 5.85 0.09 -10.19
CA VAL A 60 6.96 0.47 -11.07
C VAL A 60 8.21 -0.38 -10.82
N VAL A 61 8.54 -0.66 -9.55
CA VAL A 61 9.72 -1.49 -9.21
C VAL A 61 9.51 -2.99 -9.37
N GLY A 62 8.27 -3.45 -9.66
CA GLY A 62 7.98 -4.84 -10.04
C GLY A 62 7.01 -5.59 -9.13
N LEU A 63 6.47 -4.96 -8.08
CA LEU A 63 5.42 -5.52 -7.23
C LEU A 63 4.05 -5.19 -7.79
N ARG A 64 3.36 -6.15 -8.41
CA ARG A 64 2.08 -5.88 -9.09
C ARG A 64 0.85 -6.29 -8.27
N GLY A 65 -0.27 -5.63 -8.56
CA GLY A 65 -1.60 -5.99 -8.03
C GLY A 65 -1.68 -5.95 -6.51
N ALA A 66 -2.28 -6.98 -5.91
CA ALA A 66 -2.49 -7.06 -4.47
C ALA A 66 -1.21 -6.97 -3.65
N LEU A 67 -0.06 -7.43 -4.16
CA LEU A 67 1.20 -7.37 -3.41
C LEU A 67 1.70 -5.94 -3.20
N ALA A 68 1.45 -5.02 -4.14
CA ALA A 68 1.75 -3.61 -3.94
C ALA A 68 0.94 -3.01 -2.79
N LEU A 69 -0.37 -3.23 -2.77
CA LEU A 69 -1.24 -2.77 -1.69
C LEU A 69 -0.87 -3.39 -0.34
N ARG A 70 -0.47 -4.65 -0.31
CA ARG A 70 -0.02 -5.33 0.91
C ARG A 70 1.29 -4.75 1.45
N SER A 71 2.15 -4.20 0.58
CA SER A 71 3.40 -3.57 0.99
C SER A 71 3.20 -2.29 1.82
N ILE A 72 2.01 -1.68 1.78
CA ILE A 72 1.65 -0.50 2.59
C ILE A 72 0.63 -0.81 3.71
N SER A 73 0.12 -2.04 3.79
CA SER A 73 -0.92 -2.45 4.74
C SER A 73 -0.46 -3.64 5.58
N ASP A 74 -0.68 -4.87 5.09
CA ASP A 74 -0.41 -6.12 5.81
C ASP A 74 1.05 -6.27 6.24
N VAL A 75 2.01 -5.93 5.37
CA VAL A 75 3.43 -6.21 5.61
C VAL A 75 3.98 -5.36 6.76
N PRO A 76 3.82 -4.01 6.77
CA PRO A 76 4.14 -3.20 7.94
C PRO A 76 3.45 -3.67 9.21
N TYR A 77 2.18 -4.07 9.12
CA TYR A 77 1.44 -4.56 10.28
C TYR A 77 2.05 -5.83 10.89
N ARG A 78 2.45 -6.79 10.05
CA ARG A 78 3.15 -8.00 10.50
C ARG A 78 4.54 -7.71 11.08
N VAL A 79 5.21 -6.62 10.65
CA VAL A 79 6.44 -6.13 11.27
C VAL A 79 6.17 -5.71 12.71
N LEU A 80 5.12 -4.91 12.93
CA LEU A 80 4.71 -4.45 14.26
C LEU A 80 4.32 -5.62 15.17
N GLN A 81 3.54 -6.60 14.68
CA GLN A 81 3.20 -7.81 15.44
C GLN A 81 4.46 -8.57 15.89
N ARG A 82 5.41 -8.78 14.98
CA ARG A 82 6.69 -9.44 15.33
C ARG A 82 7.51 -8.62 16.31
N ALA A 83 7.48 -7.30 16.25
CA ALA A 83 8.14 -6.44 17.22
C ALA A 83 7.50 -6.53 18.60
N ALA A 84 6.16 -6.57 18.68
CA ALA A 84 5.43 -6.73 19.94
C ALA A 84 5.74 -8.08 20.62
N LEU A 85 5.78 -9.17 19.84
CA LEU A 85 6.15 -10.50 20.33
C LEU A 85 7.58 -10.55 20.90
N ARG A 86 8.55 -9.87 20.25
CA ARG A 86 9.91 -9.76 20.79
C ARG A 86 9.96 -8.99 22.11
N LYS A 87 8.99 -8.11 22.36
CA LYS A 87 8.85 -7.37 23.63
C LYS A 87 8.04 -8.14 24.69
N GLY A 88 7.63 -9.39 24.42
CA GLY A 88 6.87 -10.22 25.37
C GLY A 88 5.37 -9.97 25.39
N HIS A 89 4.82 -9.22 24.43
CA HIS A 89 3.36 -9.09 24.30
C HIS A 89 2.76 -10.35 23.68
N SER A 90 1.53 -10.70 24.07
CA SER A 90 0.75 -11.73 23.39
C SER A 90 0.29 -11.25 22.01
N GLN A 91 0.10 -12.18 21.07
CA GLN A 91 -0.50 -11.83 19.78
C GLN A 91 -1.95 -11.40 20.00
N VAL A 92 -2.21 -10.10 19.84
CA VAL A 92 -3.57 -9.58 19.69
C VAL A 92 -3.84 -9.50 18.20
N MET A 93 -4.80 -10.31 17.72
CA MET A 93 -5.31 -10.16 16.37
C MET A 93 -6.19 -8.91 16.33
N PRO A 94 -6.06 -8.06 15.31
CA PRO A 94 -6.98 -6.95 15.17
C PRO A 94 -8.35 -7.57 14.87
N GLU A 95 -9.35 -7.20 15.68
CA GLU A 95 -10.74 -7.43 15.30
C GLU A 95 -10.91 -6.85 13.88
N PRO A 96 -11.53 -7.57 12.94
CA PRO A 96 -11.86 -6.99 11.65
C PRO A 96 -12.63 -5.71 11.95
N SER A 97 -12.05 -4.56 11.57
CA SER A 97 -12.77 -3.30 11.65
C SER A 97 -14.07 -3.55 10.92
N ALA A 98 -15.20 -3.50 11.62
CA ALA A 98 -16.49 -3.37 10.96
C ALA A 98 -16.28 -2.29 9.90
N ALA A 99 -16.61 -2.61 8.64
CA ALA A 99 -16.51 -1.64 7.57
C ALA A 99 -17.09 -0.32 8.10
N PRO A 100 -16.43 0.84 7.91
CA PRO A 100 -17.07 2.09 8.27
C PRO A 100 -18.44 2.05 7.63
N SER A 101 -19.49 2.01 8.46
CA SER A 101 -20.85 2.19 8.00
C SER A 101 -20.93 3.68 7.72
N ASP A 102 -20.36 4.07 6.59
CA ASP A 102 -20.48 5.42 6.09
C ASP A 102 -21.75 5.44 5.25
N PRO A 103 -22.89 5.89 5.79
CA PRO A 103 -24.13 5.91 5.04
C PRO A 103 -24.04 6.82 3.82
N ALA A 104 -23.02 7.69 3.71
CA ALA A 104 -22.83 8.61 2.59
C ALA A 104 -22.37 7.90 1.30
N GLY A 105 -21.49 6.88 1.39
CA GLY A 105 -20.96 6.18 0.22
C GLY A 105 -21.98 5.26 -0.48
N ASP A 106 -22.95 4.77 0.29
CA ASP A 106 -24.00 3.90 -0.23
C ASP A 106 -25.03 4.65 -1.08
N VAL A 107 -25.29 5.93 -0.81
CA VAL A 107 -26.28 6.72 -1.57
C VAL A 107 -25.77 6.98 -3.00
N GLU A 108 -24.53 7.44 -3.15
CA GLU A 108 -23.96 7.75 -4.47
C GLU A 108 -23.80 6.51 -5.36
N MET A 109 -23.32 5.39 -4.81
CA MET A 109 -23.15 4.16 -5.62
C MET A 109 -24.49 3.50 -5.97
N GLN A 110 -25.51 3.63 -5.12
CA GLN A 110 -26.86 3.13 -5.43
C GLN A 110 -27.56 4.00 -6.48
N ASP A 111 -27.37 5.32 -6.46
CA ASP A 111 -27.95 6.23 -7.45
C ASP A 111 -27.27 6.12 -8.82
N ALA A 112 -25.95 5.88 -8.85
CA ALA A 112 -25.23 5.54 -10.08
C ALA A 112 -25.70 4.19 -10.69
N ARG A 113 -26.04 3.21 -9.86
CA ARG A 113 -26.58 1.91 -10.33
C ARG A 113 -28.02 2.03 -10.83
N LYS A 114 -28.87 2.78 -10.12
CA LYS A 114 -30.28 3.03 -10.52
C LYS A 114 -30.37 3.86 -11.80
N SER A 115 -29.51 4.88 -11.96
CA SER A 115 -29.46 5.70 -13.17
C SER A 115 -29.00 4.90 -14.39
N ARG A 116 -27.95 4.07 -14.26
CA ARG A 116 -27.51 3.16 -15.32
C ARG A 116 -28.57 2.12 -15.70
N ALA A 117 -29.29 1.57 -14.71
CA ALA A 117 -30.38 0.63 -14.97
C ALA A 117 -31.56 1.30 -15.71
N ARG A 118 -31.97 2.51 -15.29
CA ARG A 118 -33.02 3.30 -15.97
C ARG A 118 -32.62 3.70 -17.40
N ALA A 119 -31.36 4.09 -17.62
CA ALA A 119 -30.87 4.41 -18.96
C ALA A 119 -30.87 3.20 -19.90
N ARG A 120 -30.60 2.00 -19.36
CA ARG A 120 -30.61 0.75 -20.12
C ARG A 120 -32.03 0.29 -20.47
N ALA A 121 -33.00 0.51 -19.58
CA ALA A 121 -34.41 0.20 -19.83
C ALA A 121 -35.10 1.14 -20.84
N ARG A 122 -34.57 2.37 -21.04
CA ARG A 122 -35.09 3.33 -22.04
C ARG A 122 -34.55 3.12 -23.46
N ARG A 123 -33.62 2.18 -23.63
CA ARG A 123 -33.00 1.83 -24.93
C ARG A 123 -33.46 0.48 -25.47
N ALA A 124 -34.36 -0.20 -24.77
CA ALA A 124 -35.06 -1.41 -25.22
C ALA A 124 -36.50 -1.04 -25.58
#